data_AF-A0AAQ4CNV9-F1
#
_entry.id   AF-A0AAQ4CNV9-F1
#
_cell.length_a   1.000
_cell.length_b   1.000
_cell.length_c   1.000
_cell.angle_alpha   90.00
_cell.angle_beta   90.00
_cell.angle_gamma   90.00
#
_symmetry.space_group_name_H-M   'P 1'
#
loop_
_entity.id
_entity.type
_entity.pdbx_description
1 polymer ?
#
loop_
_entity_poly.entity_id
_entity_poly.type
_entity_poly.pdbx_seq_one_letter_code
_entity_poly.pdbx_strand_id
1 'polypeptide(L)' 'MIIPALVIKILLLVPAIIFLFYAAIYMLLFELNVQPNYSKIYRNISITLLGGGMIFLALYLIV' A
#
# COMPACT_ATOMS: atom_id res chain seq x y z
N MET A 1 -11.21 0.25 -28.47
CA MET A 1 -11.15 1.66 -28.02
C MET A 1 -10.89 1.64 -26.53
N ILE A 2 -9.74 2.16 -26.07
CA ILE A 2 -9.43 2.20 -24.63
C ILE A 2 -10.28 3.30 -23.99
N ILE A 3 -11.03 2.95 -22.94
CA ILE A 3 -11.84 3.91 -22.19
C ILE A 3 -10.91 4.63 -21.20
N PRO A 4 -10.67 5.95 -21.32
CA PRO A 4 -9.71 6.66 -20.48
C PRO A 4 -9.97 6.51 -18.97
N ALA A 5 -11.24 6.50 -18.57
CA ALA A 5 -11.64 6.30 -17.18
C ALA A 5 -11.22 4.92 -16.62
N LEU A 6 -11.29 3.87 -17.44
CA LEU A 6 -10.87 2.52 -17.04
C LEU A 6 -9.36 2.48 -16.80
N VAL A 7 -8.57 3.16 -17.63
CA VAL A 7 -7.11 3.23 -17.47
C VAL A 7 -6.73 3.94 -16.18
N ILE A 8 -7.36 5.08 -15.88
CA ILE A 8 -7.10 5.83 -14.64
C ILE A 8 -7.44 4.97 -13.42
N LYS A 9 -8.59 4.29 -13.43
CA LYS A 9 -8.97 3.36 -12.35
C LYS A 9 -7.95 2.26 -12.14
N ILE A 10 -7.42 1.65 -13.20
CA ILE A 10 -6.37 0.62 -13.10
C ILE A 10 -5.08 1.21 -12.54
N LEU A 11 -4.67 2.39 -13.01
CA LEU A 11 -3.46 3.10 -12.54
C LEU A 11 -3.53 3.51 -11.08
N LEU A 12 -4.72 3.65 -10.49
CA LEU A 12 -4.90 3.92 -9.07
C LEU A 12 -5.01 2.61 -8.26
N LEU A 13 -5.78 1.64 -8.76
CA LEU A 13 -6.07 0.40 -8.03
C LEU A 13 -4.83 -0.50 -7.89
N VAL A 14 -4.03 -0.64 -8.94
CA VAL A 14 -2.86 -1.53 -8.91
C VAL A 14 -1.82 -1.07 -7.88
N PRO A 15 -1.39 0.21 -7.86
CA PRO A 15 -0.52 0.72 -6.81
C PRO A 15 -1.14 0.62 -5.42
N ALA A 16 -2.45 0.88 -5.26
CA ALA A 16 -3.14 0.73 -3.98
C ALA A 16 -2.99 -0.69 -3.42
N ILE A 17 -3.25 -1.71 -4.24
CA ILE A 17 -3.12 -3.12 -3.84
C ILE A 17 -1.67 -3.45 -3.48
N ILE A 18 -0.71 -3.02 -4.29
CA ILE A 18 0.72 -3.26 -4.02
C ILE A 18 1.12 -2.63 -2.67
N PHE A 19 0.71 -1.39 -2.42
CA PHE A 19 1.03 -0.67 -1.19
C PHE A 19 0.43 -1.36 0.02
N LEU A 20 -0.85 -1.72 -0.03
CA LEU A 20 -1.55 -2.41 1.07
C LEU A 20 -0.94 -3.80 1.33
N PHE A 21 -0.57 -4.53 0.29
CA PHE A 21 0.10 -5.83 0.42
C PHE A 21 1.44 -5.72 1.15
N TYR A 22 2.32 -4.82 0.70
CA TYR A 22 3.61 -4.62 1.38
C TYR A 22 3.45 -4.02 2.77
N ALA A 23 2.45 -3.16 3.00
CA ALA A 23 2.13 -2.67 4.33
C ALA A 23 1.85 -3.83 5.32
N ALA A 24 1.05 -4.81 4.89
CA ALA A 24 0.75 -5.99 5.69
C ALA A 24 2.00 -6.86 5.94
N ILE A 25 2.85 -7.06 4.91
CA ILE A 25 4.11 -7.81 5.08
C ILE A 25 5.02 -7.15 6.10
N TYR A 26 5.27 -5.84 5.97
CA TYR A 26 6.14 -5.13 6.91
C TYR A 26 5.55 -5.07 8.33
N MET A 27 4.23 -5.02 8.46
CA MET A 27 3.57 -5.16 9.77
C MET A 27 3.85 -6.54 10.37
N LEU A 28 3.73 -7.60 9.58
CA LEU A 28 3.98 -8.97 10.04
C LEU A 28 5.45 -9.18 10.42
N LEU A 29 6.39 -8.62 9.66
CA LEU A 29 7.83 -8.63 10.02
C LEU A 29 8.11 -7.91 11.34
N PHE A 30 7.37 -6.81 11.60
CA PHE A 30 7.43 -6.06 12.86
C PHE A 30 6.86 -6.87 14.03
N GLU A 31 5.64 -7.39 13.90
CA GLU A 31 4.93 -8.14 14.95
C GLU A 31 5.66 -9.44 15.33
N LEU A 32 6.21 -10.15 14.35
CA LEU A 32 7.00 -11.36 14.59
C LEU A 32 8.44 -11.08 15.04
N ASN A 33 8.84 -9.80 15.11
CA ASN A 33 10.17 -9.36 15.50
C ASN A 33 11.30 -10.11 14.75
N VAL A 34 11.11 -10.37 13.45
CA VAL A 34 12.01 -11.22 12.64
C VAL A 34 13.43 -10.69 12.63
N GLN A 35 13.59 -9.36 12.59
CA GLN A 35 14.88 -8.68 12.73
C GLN A 35 14.74 -7.50 13.69
N PRO A 36 15.11 -7.67 14.98
CA PRO A 36 14.88 -6.66 16.02
C PRO A 36 15.51 -5.29 15.72
N ASN A 37 16.69 -5.28 15.09
CA ASN A 37 17.39 -4.06 14.71
C ASN A 37 16.62 -3.23 13.67
N TYR A 38 15.76 -3.84 12.87
CA TYR A 38 14.96 -3.19 11.83
C TYR A 38 13.49 -3.01 12.22
N SER A 39 13.09 -3.42 13.43
CA SER A 39 11.69 -3.40 13.90
C SER A 39 11.02 -2.03 13.71
N LYS A 40 11.70 -0.94 14.12
CA LYS A 40 11.20 0.44 13.93
C LYS A 40 11.04 0.81 12.45
N ILE A 41 11.95 0.35 11.61
CA ILE A 41 11.93 0.62 10.16
C ILE A 41 10.75 -0.11 9.52
N TYR A 42 10.55 -1.39 9.82
CA TYR A 42 9.40 -2.15 9.32
C TYR A 42 8.07 -1.52 9.72
N ARG A 43 7.92 -1.10 10.97
CA ARG A 43 6.72 -0.40 11.42
C ARG A 43 6.48 0.90 10.65
N ASN A 44 7.50 1.74 10.50
CA ASN A 44 7.36 3.02 9.80
C ASN A 44 7.06 2.84 8.31
N ILE A 45 7.72 1.88 7.65
CA ILE A 45 7.44 1.54 6.24
C ILE A 45 6.01 1.00 6.11
N SER A 46 5.58 0.10 7.00
CA SER A 46 4.22 -0.43 7.01
C SER A 46 3.17 0.67 7.10
N ILE A 47 3.31 1.59 8.06
CA ILE A 47 2.39 2.72 8.23
C ILE A 47 2.40 3.65 7.01
N THR A 48 3.58 3.94 6.46
CA THR A 48 3.71 4.81 5.29
C THR A 48 3.03 4.20 4.06
N LEU A 49 3.24 2.91 3.82
CA LEU A 49 2.61 2.18 2.73
C LEU A 49 1.10 2.06 2.93
N LEU A 50 0.64 1.82 4.16
CA LEU A 50 -0.79 1.81 4.49
C LEU A 50 -1.42 3.16 4.14
N GLY A 51 -0.80 4.26 4.59
CA GLY A 51 -1.27 5.61 4.29
C GLY A 51 -1.33 5.88 2.78
N GLY A 52 -0.25 5.59 2.05
CA GLY A 52 -0.22 5.76 0.58
C GLY A 52 -1.25 4.89 -0.14
N GLY A 53 -1.41 3.63 0.26
CA GLY A 53 -2.39 2.70 -0.31
C GLY A 53 -3.83 3.18 -0.10
N MET A 54 -4.13 3.70 1.09
CA MET A 54 -5.44 4.28 1.39
C MET A 54 -5.73 5.54 0.57
N ILE A 55 -4.73 6.38 0.30
CA ILE A 55 -4.88 7.54 -0.58
C ILE A 55 -5.22 7.11 -2.01
N PHE A 56 -4.46 6.17 -2.58
CA PHE A 56 -4.75 5.65 -3.93
C PHE A 56 -6.14 4.99 -4.01
N LEU A 57 -6.52 4.23 -2.99
CA LEU A 57 -7.84 3.61 -2.91
C LEU A 57 -8.97 4.65 -2.83
N ALA A 58 -8.79 5.69 -2.03
CA ALA A 58 -9.76 6.78 -1.94
C ALA A 58 -9.94 7.50 -3.28
N LEU A 59 -8.84 7.80 -3.97
CA LEU A 59 -8.88 8.38 -5.31
C LEU A 59 -9.59 7.46 -6.32
N TYR A 60 -9.34 6.15 -6.26
CA TYR A 60 -10.02 5.16 -7.10
C TYR A 60 -11.54 5.11 -6.90
N LEU A 61 -12.03 5.35 -5.67
CA LEU A 61 -13.46 5.36 -5.35
C LEU A 61 -14.14 6.66 -5.80
N ILE A 62 -13.41 7.76 -5.91
CA ILE A 62 -13.92 9.07 -6.34
C ILE A 62 -13.98 9.19 -7.86
N VAL A 63 -12.95 8.69 -8.57
CA VAL A 63 -12.83 8.72 -10.04
C VAL A 63 -13.55 7.52 -10.65
#